data_AF-A0A6J8C5N9-F1
#
_entry.id   AF-A0A6J8C5N9-F1
#
_cell.length_a   1.000
_cell.length_b   1.000
_cell.length_c   1.000
_cell.angle_alpha   90.00
_cell.angle_beta   90.00
_cell.angle_gamma   90.00
#
_symmetry.space_group_name_H-M   'P 1'
#
loop_
_entity.id
_entity.type
_entity.pdbx_description
1 polymer ?
#
loop_
_entity_poly.entity_id
_entity_poly.type
_entity_poly.pdbx_seq_one_letter_code
_entity_poly.pdbx_strand_id
1 'polypeptide(L)'
;MKRQDSKRAPSQPLVQKTISKLVPKQQAERIVQKIKGPKHGDTEISQNETIEITRTKQVSRIDVNKWPPAEKQKSKISVEFEVFGKVQGVFFRKNTRKTAQSLGIVGWVKNTPQGTVQGSCEGTESKMKIMKEWLSKIGSKNSRIDKCDFKNEKSIQTFEYKSFKISH
;
A
#
# COMPACT_ATOMS: atom_id res chain seq x y z
N MET A 1 -12.00 -71.11 -26.77
CA MET A 1 -11.03 -71.28 -25.67
C MET A 1 -10.11 -70.06 -25.65
N LYS A 2 -10.11 -69.26 -24.56
CA LYS A 2 -9.02 -68.40 -23.99
C LYS A 2 -8.04 -67.73 -24.99
N ARG A 3 -7.84 -66.40 -25.10
CA ARG A 3 -7.33 -65.38 -24.12
C ARG A 3 -7.29 -64.02 -24.90
N GLN A 4 -7.85 -62.93 -24.36
CA GLN A 4 -7.15 -61.79 -23.71
C GLN A 4 -6.02 -61.12 -24.52
N ASP A 5 -6.19 -59.83 -24.85
CA ASP A 5 -5.31 -58.70 -24.45
C ASP A 5 -5.69 -57.43 -25.26
N SER A 6 -6.41 -56.46 -24.66
CA SER A 6 -5.89 -55.39 -23.80
C SER A 6 -5.03 -54.35 -24.56
N LYS A 7 -5.69 -53.46 -25.32
CA LYS A 7 -5.07 -52.21 -25.79
C LYS A 7 -5.10 -51.19 -24.64
N ARG A 8 -3.95 -51.01 -24.00
CA ARG A 8 -3.73 -50.10 -22.86
C ARG A 8 -3.63 -48.65 -23.35
N ALA A 9 -4.62 -47.84 -22.97
CA ALA A 9 -4.65 -46.39 -23.15
C ALA A 9 -3.59 -45.67 -22.28
N PRO A 10 -3.13 -44.48 -22.69
CA PRO A 10 -2.04 -43.76 -22.04
C PRO A 10 -2.37 -43.35 -20.60
N SER A 11 -1.38 -43.54 -19.73
CA SER A 11 -1.36 -43.19 -18.31
C SER A 11 -1.71 -41.71 -18.09
N GLN A 12 -2.90 -41.47 -17.53
CA GLN A 12 -3.27 -40.16 -17.01
C GLN A 12 -2.78 -39.99 -15.56
N PRO A 13 -2.27 -38.79 -15.20
CA PRO A 13 -1.61 -38.54 -13.93
C PRO A 13 -2.59 -38.65 -12.75
N LEU A 14 -2.04 -39.10 -11.61
CA LEU A 14 -2.67 -39.53 -10.35
C LEU A 14 -3.68 -38.57 -9.67
N VAL A 15 -4.06 -37.46 -10.32
CA VAL A 15 -4.87 -36.38 -9.74
C VAL A 15 -6.37 -36.58 -10.01
N GLN A 16 -6.75 -37.38 -11.00
CA GLN A 16 -8.17 -37.50 -11.41
C GLN A 16 -9.05 -38.39 -10.52
N LYS A 17 -8.48 -39.25 -9.66
CA LYS A 17 -9.28 -40.15 -8.82
C LYS A 17 -9.89 -39.48 -7.58
N THR A 18 -9.54 -38.23 -7.29
CA THR A 18 -9.97 -37.54 -6.06
C THR A 18 -11.13 -36.57 -6.29
N ILE A 19 -11.43 -36.16 -7.54
CA ILE A 19 -12.34 -35.03 -7.80
C ILE A 19 -13.80 -35.46 -8.10
N SER A 20 -14.08 -36.76 -8.30
CA SER A 20 -15.44 -37.24 -8.62
C SER A 20 -16.41 -37.39 -7.45
N LYS A 21 -16.02 -37.02 -6.21
CA LYS A 21 -16.85 -37.25 -5.01
C LYS A 21 -17.66 -36.05 -4.52
N LEU A 22 -17.63 -34.88 -5.17
CA LEU A 22 -18.18 -33.66 -4.55
C LEU A 22 -19.15 -32.81 -5.37
N VAL A 23 -19.71 -33.28 -6.49
CA VAL A 23 -20.82 -32.57 -7.15
C VAL A 23 -21.79 -33.55 -7.86
N PRO A 24 -23.11 -33.55 -7.57
CA PRO A 24 -24.09 -34.34 -8.30
C PRO A 24 -24.27 -33.87 -9.76
N LYS A 25 -24.44 -34.83 -10.69
CA LYS A 25 -24.47 -34.66 -12.16
C LYS A 25 -25.55 -33.72 -12.74
N GLN A 26 -26.57 -33.34 -11.98
CA GLN A 26 -27.74 -32.63 -12.53
C GLN A 26 -27.56 -31.12 -12.74
N GLN A 27 -26.42 -30.53 -12.34
CA GLN A 27 -26.20 -29.09 -12.44
C GLN A 27 -25.32 -28.65 -13.62
N ALA A 28 -24.74 -29.61 -14.37
CA ALA A 28 -23.87 -29.33 -15.50
C ALA A 28 -24.62 -28.94 -16.80
N GLU A 29 -25.90 -29.31 -16.93
CA GLU A 29 -26.60 -29.17 -18.22
C GLU A 29 -27.24 -27.79 -18.44
N ARG A 30 -27.38 -26.96 -17.38
CA ARG A 30 -27.98 -25.61 -17.50
C ARG A 30 -27.04 -24.52 -18.02
N ILE A 31 -25.74 -24.81 -18.13
CA ILE A 31 -24.72 -23.84 -18.58
C ILE A 31 -24.55 -23.86 -20.11
N VAL A 32 -24.90 -24.96 -20.78
CA VAL A 32 -24.65 -25.13 -22.23
C VAL A 32 -25.66 -24.38 -23.12
N GLN A 33 -26.84 -24.00 -22.63
CA GLN A 33 -27.88 -23.41 -23.48
C GLN A 33 -27.85 -21.87 -23.61
N LYS A 34 -26.98 -21.15 -22.89
CA LYS A 34 -27.00 -19.66 -22.87
C LYS A 34 -26.03 -18.97 -23.83
N ILE A 35 -25.43 -19.71 -24.78
CA ILE A 35 -24.37 -19.24 -25.69
C ILE A 35 -24.86 -19.11 -27.16
N LYS A 36 -26.09 -18.65 -27.39
CA LYS A 36 -26.55 -18.23 -28.73
C LYS A 36 -27.12 -16.81 -28.65
N GLY A 37 -26.31 -15.81 -29.01
CA GLY A 37 -26.72 -14.41 -29.06
C GLY A 37 -27.37 -14.03 -30.40
N PRO A 38 -28.12 -12.91 -30.47
CA PRO A 38 -28.41 -12.21 -31.71
C PRO A 38 -27.50 -10.98 -31.91
N LYS A 39 -27.36 -10.58 -33.18
CA LYS A 39 -26.48 -9.53 -33.72
C LYS A 39 -27.16 -8.14 -33.80
N HIS A 40 -26.31 -7.11 -33.73
CA HIS A 40 -26.42 -5.72 -34.23
C HIS A 40 -27.24 -4.67 -33.47
N GLY A 41 -26.63 -3.47 -33.36
CA GLY A 41 -27.29 -2.17 -33.15
C GLY A 41 -26.73 -1.34 -31.98
N ASP A 42 -25.79 -0.44 -32.29
CA ASP A 42 -25.46 0.88 -31.69
C ASP A 42 -25.67 1.14 -30.18
N THR A 43 -24.61 1.58 -29.50
CA THR A 43 -24.54 2.80 -28.65
C THR A 43 -23.32 2.75 -27.69
N GLU A 44 -22.74 3.93 -27.52
CA GLU A 44 -21.57 4.37 -26.77
C GLU A 44 -21.32 3.86 -25.33
N ILE A 45 -20.02 3.62 -25.09
CA ILE A 45 -19.15 4.00 -23.94
C ILE A 45 -19.43 3.43 -22.53
N SER A 46 -18.31 3.07 -21.89
CA SER A 46 -18.03 3.05 -20.44
C SER A 46 -18.23 1.73 -19.72
N GLN A 47 -17.23 0.85 -19.76
CA GLN A 47 -17.07 -0.19 -18.73
C GLN A 47 -15.59 -0.41 -18.42
N ASN A 48 -15.23 -0.04 -17.19
CA ASN A 48 -13.94 -0.29 -16.57
C ASN A 48 -13.58 -1.79 -16.62
N GLU A 49 -12.39 -2.08 -17.12
CA GLU A 49 -11.79 -3.41 -17.15
C GLU A 49 -11.50 -3.94 -15.73
N THR A 50 -12.25 -5.00 -15.40
CA THR A 50 -11.86 -6.26 -14.76
C THR A 50 -10.52 -6.31 -14.00
N ILE A 51 -10.61 -6.54 -12.68
CA ILE A 51 -9.52 -7.11 -11.88
C ILE A 51 -9.86 -8.58 -11.59
N GLU A 52 -9.13 -9.50 -12.20
CA GLU A 52 -9.07 -10.92 -11.84
C GLU A 52 -7.97 -11.16 -10.81
N ILE A 53 -8.29 -11.58 -9.58
CA ILE A 53 -7.36 -12.38 -8.75
C ILE A 53 -8.12 -13.42 -7.89
N THR A 54 -8.18 -14.65 -8.42
CA THR A 54 -8.02 -15.96 -7.74
C THR A 54 -8.33 -16.12 -6.24
N ARG A 55 -9.59 -16.46 -5.95
CA ARG A 55 -10.13 -17.55 -5.11
C ARG A 55 -9.15 -18.32 -4.18
N THR A 56 -9.22 -18.09 -2.85
CA THR A 56 -9.10 -19.15 -1.82
C THR A 56 -10.19 -18.99 -0.75
N LYS A 57 -10.53 -20.12 -0.14
CA LYS A 57 -11.81 -20.46 0.50
C LYS A 57 -12.13 -19.65 1.77
N GLN A 58 -13.43 -19.40 1.93
CA GLN A 58 -14.13 -19.07 3.18
C GLN A 58 -13.91 -17.65 3.71
N VAL A 59 -14.54 -16.68 3.07
CA VAL A 59 -14.88 -15.40 3.73
C VAL A 59 -16.37 -15.16 3.52
N SER A 60 -17.11 -15.12 4.62
CA SER A 60 -18.47 -14.58 4.69
C SER A 60 -18.56 -13.33 3.82
N ARG A 61 -19.49 -13.29 2.85
CA ARG A 61 -19.89 -12.11 2.05
C ARG A 61 -19.07 -10.87 2.42
N ILE A 62 -17.89 -10.69 1.82
CA ILE A 62 -17.15 -9.45 2.01
C ILE A 62 -17.98 -8.44 1.24
N ASP A 63 -18.72 -7.64 1.98
CA ASP A 63 -19.34 -6.43 1.47
C ASP A 63 -18.17 -5.59 0.96
N VAL A 64 -17.98 -5.53 -0.36
CA VAL A 64 -16.86 -4.81 -1.00
C VAL A 64 -16.93 -3.30 -0.75
N ASN A 65 -18.08 -2.84 -0.25
CA ASN A 65 -18.29 -1.49 0.26
C ASN A 65 -17.88 -1.32 1.74
N LYS A 66 -17.36 -2.39 2.36
CA LYS A 66 -16.99 -2.48 3.77
C LYS A 66 -15.54 -2.94 3.93
N TRP A 67 -14.64 -2.57 3.02
CA TRP A 67 -13.19 -2.63 3.26
C TRP A 67 -12.40 -1.80 2.21
N PRO A 68 -11.37 -1.02 2.60
CA PRO A 68 -10.87 -0.84 3.96
C PRO A 68 -11.87 -0.03 4.81
N PRO A 69 -11.90 -0.28 6.13
CA PRO A 69 -12.80 0.42 7.02
C PRO A 69 -12.38 1.88 7.10
N ALA A 70 -13.35 2.78 7.19
CA ALA A 70 -13.12 4.16 7.57
C ALA A 70 -12.13 4.22 8.75
N GLU A 71 -11.20 5.19 8.71
CA GLU A 71 -10.42 5.60 9.89
C GLU A 71 -9.61 4.51 10.60
N LYS A 72 -8.56 3.95 9.98
CA LYS A 72 -7.40 3.55 10.79
C LYS A 72 -6.85 4.81 11.46
N GLN A 73 -7.28 4.98 12.71
CA GLN A 73 -7.13 6.08 13.65
C GLN A 73 -6.02 7.07 13.28
N LYS A 74 -6.38 8.36 13.21
CA LYS A 74 -5.43 9.49 13.16
C LYS A 74 -4.67 9.59 14.48
N SER A 75 -3.87 8.57 14.83
CA SER A 75 -2.81 8.68 15.83
C SER A 75 -1.92 9.82 15.37
N LYS A 76 -2.02 10.95 16.07
CA LYS A 76 -1.09 12.06 15.86
C LYS A 76 0.12 11.76 16.72
N ILE A 77 1.29 11.95 16.15
CA ILE A 77 2.54 11.79 16.87
C ILE A 77 3.37 13.06 16.72
N SER A 78 4.15 13.35 17.75
CA SER A 78 5.21 14.35 17.77
C SER A 78 6.54 13.61 17.85
N VAL A 79 7.51 14.02 17.04
CA VAL A 79 8.86 13.46 17.06
C VAL A 79 9.87 14.57 16.85
N GLU A 80 10.99 14.49 17.57
CA GLU A 80 12.16 15.31 17.33
C GLU A 80 13.13 14.54 16.44
N PHE A 81 13.81 15.24 15.55
CA PHE A 81 14.77 14.63 14.64
C PHE A 81 16.06 15.43 14.58
N GLU A 82 17.16 14.73 14.31
CA GLU A 82 18.46 15.31 14.00
C GLU A 82 19.10 14.58 12.82
N VAL A 83 19.45 15.33 11.78
CA VAL A 83 20.03 14.82 10.54
C VAL A 83 21.49 15.21 10.46
N PHE A 84 22.34 14.21 10.22
CA PHE A 84 23.78 14.32 10.11
C PHE A 84 24.24 14.14 8.66
N GLY A 85 25.36 14.79 8.32
CA GLY A 85 26.02 14.69 7.02
C GLY A 85 26.13 16.03 6.31
N LYS A 86 26.14 16.03 4.97
CA LYS A 86 26.17 17.26 4.16
C LYS A 86 24.74 17.84 4.06
N VAL A 87 24.29 18.49 5.13
CA VAL A 87 22.91 19.00 5.26
C VAL A 87 22.79 20.52 5.39
N GLN A 88 23.90 21.23 5.60
CA GLN A 88 23.95 22.70 5.60
C GLN A 88 24.43 23.25 4.25
N GLY A 89 23.99 24.47 3.88
CA GLY A 89 24.33 25.09 2.60
C GLY A 89 23.65 24.48 1.36
N VAL A 90 22.75 23.50 1.54
CA VAL A 90 22.15 22.69 0.45
C VAL A 90 20.64 22.85 0.34
N PHE A 91 20.07 23.94 0.89
CA PHE A 91 18.61 24.17 0.94
C PHE A 91 17.81 23.08 1.66
N PHE A 92 18.44 22.33 2.57
CA PHE A 92 17.79 21.24 3.31
C PHE A 92 16.55 21.72 4.08
N ARG A 93 16.68 22.81 4.84
CA ARG A 93 15.58 23.43 5.60
C ARG A 93 14.39 23.83 4.71
N LYS A 94 14.66 24.41 3.53
CA LYS A 94 13.63 24.84 2.57
C LYS A 94 12.87 23.65 2.00
N ASN A 95 13.58 22.59 1.62
CA ASN A 95 12.97 21.36 1.12
C ASN A 95 12.19 20.62 2.21
N THR A 96 12.73 20.55 3.43
CA THR A 96 12.06 19.96 4.59
C THR A 96 10.71 20.62 4.83
N ARG A 97 10.66 21.96 4.85
CA ARG A 97 9.39 22.70 4.97
C ARG A 97 8.42 22.37 3.84
N LYS A 98 8.89 22.34 2.59
CA LYS A 98 8.05 22.04 1.42
C LYS A 98 7.45 20.64 1.51
N THR A 99 8.26 19.65 1.87
CA THR A 99 7.81 18.26 2.07
C THR A 99 6.81 18.17 3.22
N ALA A 100 7.12 18.76 4.38
CA ALA A 100 6.21 18.79 5.52
C ALA A 100 4.85 19.42 5.17
N GLN A 101 4.85 20.55 4.47
CA GLN A 101 3.62 21.20 3.97
C GLN A 101 2.80 20.30 3.05
N SER A 102 3.45 19.60 2.11
CA SER A 102 2.76 18.66 1.20
C SER A 102 2.15 17.45 1.91
N LEU A 103 2.72 17.06 3.05
CA LEU A 103 2.24 15.96 3.88
C LEU A 103 1.22 16.40 4.94
N GLY A 104 1.01 17.71 5.14
CA GLY A 104 0.17 18.25 6.21
C GLY A 104 0.80 18.12 7.60
N ILE A 105 2.14 18.13 7.67
CA ILE A 105 2.92 18.07 8.91
C ILE A 105 3.25 19.49 9.38
N VAL A 106 3.15 19.71 10.69
CA VAL A 106 3.48 20.98 11.35
C VAL A 106 4.73 20.81 12.23
N GLY A 107 5.36 21.91 12.63
CA GLY A 107 6.60 21.85 13.42
C GLY A 107 7.64 22.88 13.02
N TRP A 108 8.92 22.54 13.17
CA TRP A 108 10.01 23.43 12.84
C TRP A 108 11.29 22.71 12.45
N VAL A 109 12.18 23.41 11.76
CA VAL A 109 13.52 22.93 11.39
C VAL A 109 14.56 24.05 11.53
N LYS A 110 15.74 23.75 12.07
CA LYS A 110 16.86 24.70 12.25
C LYS A 110 18.22 24.04 12.00
N ASN A 111 19.19 24.86 11.64
CA ASN A 111 20.59 24.43 11.60
C ASN A 111 21.17 24.44 13.00
N THR A 112 22.10 23.54 13.28
CA THR A 112 22.86 23.52 14.54
C THR A 112 24.26 24.09 14.31
N PRO A 113 24.92 24.62 15.35
CA PRO A 113 26.32 25.04 15.26
C PRO A 113 27.26 23.84 15.04
N GLN A 114 26.81 22.61 15.32
CA GLN A 114 27.57 21.37 15.08
C GLN A 114 27.53 20.90 13.61
N GLY A 115 26.90 21.67 12.70
CA GLY A 115 26.82 21.29 11.29
C GLY A 115 25.66 20.35 10.94
N THR A 116 24.78 20.03 11.89
CA THR A 116 23.60 19.18 11.69
C THR A 116 22.34 20.01 11.42
N VAL A 117 21.23 19.34 11.11
CA VAL A 117 19.90 19.94 11.02
C VAL A 117 18.98 19.24 12.01
N GLN A 118 18.35 20.00 12.91
CA GLN A 118 17.41 19.45 13.89
C GLN A 118 16.02 20.07 13.73
N GLY A 119 15.00 19.38 14.24
CA GLY A 119 13.64 19.88 14.20
C GLY A 119 12.66 19.05 15.01
N SER A 120 11.42 19.52 15.03
CA SER A 120 10.27 18.78 15.54
C SER A 120 9.22 18.70 14.44
N CYS A 121 8.59 17.54 14.31
CA CYS A 121 7.54 17.26 13.35
C CYS A 121 6.33 16.67 14.07
N GLU A 122 5.15 17.19 13.77
CA GLU A 122 3.89 16.65 14.27
C GLU A 122 2.92 16.41 13.12
N GLY A 123 2.30 15.23 13.14
CA GLY A 123 1.39 14.83 12.07
C GLY A 123 0.72 13.51 12.39
N THR A 124 -0.12 13.03 11.47
CA THR A 124 -0.67 11.67 11.57
C THR A 124 0.42 10.64 11.35
N GLU A 125 0.35 9.50 12.04
CA GLU A 125 1.37 8.44 12.00
C GLU A 125 1.75 8.03 10.57
N SER A 126 0.76 7.87 9.69
CA SER A 126 0.97 7.54 8.28
C SER A 126 1.81 8.59 7.54
N LYS A 127 1.57 9.88 7.78
CA LYS A 127 2.31 10.98 7.16
C LYS A 127 3.70 11.12 7.78
N MET A 128 3.79 10.92 9.08
CA MET A 128 5.04 10.94 9.82
C MET A 128 5.99 9.83 9.37
N LYS A 129 5.49 8.63 9.05
CA LYS A 129 6.29 7.55 8.47
C LYS A 129 6.97 7.98 7.15
N ILE A 130 6.22 8.63 6.27
CA ILE A 130 6.74 9.16 5.00
C ILE A 130 7.80 10.24 5.26
N MET A 131 7.55 11.13 6.21
CA MET A 131 8.49 12.19 6.58
C MET A 131 9.79 11.64 7.17
N LYS A 132 9.71 10.65 8.05
CA LYS A 132 10.89 9.97 8.63
C LYS A 132 11.75 9.33 7.55
N GLU A 133 11.13 8.65 6.58
CA GLU A 133 11.84 8.06 5.45
C GLU A 133 12.51 9.13 4.57
N TRP A 134 11.81 10.23 4.28
CA TRP A 134 12.35 11.33 3.50
C TRP A 134 13.57 11.98 4.18
N LEU A 135 13.48 12.22 5.50
CA LEU A 135 14.57 12.78 6.31
C LEU A 135 15.78 11.85 6.40
N SER A 136 15.57 10.54 6.26
CA SER A 136 16.63 9.54 6.37
C SER A 136 17.31 9.22 5.04
N LYS A 137 16.58 9.27 3.91
CA LYS A 137 17.08 8.75 2.63
C LYS A 137 17.11 9.76 1.48
N ILE A 138 16.16 10.70 1.44
CA ILE A 138 15.93 11.53 0.25
C ILE A 138 16.54 12.91 0.43
N GLY A 139 16.13 13.64 1.47
CA GLY A 139 16.59 14.99 1.74
C GLY A 139 16.47 15.94 0.54
N SER A 140 17.35 16.95 0.50
CA SER A 140 17.46 17.88 -0.62
C SER A 140 18.36 17.35 -1.73
N LYS A 141 18.17 17.81 -2.97
CA LYS A 141 18.94 17.36 -4.16
C LYS A 141 20.47 17.34 -3.97
N ASN A 142 21.01 18.31 -3.22
CA ASN A 142 22.45 18.46 -3.02
C ASN A 142 22.91 17.98 -1.63
N SER A 143 22.03 17.41 -0.81
CA SER A 143 22.41 16.87 0.50
C SER A 143 22.90 15.44 0.41
N ARG A 144 23.76 15.07 1.37
CA ARG A 144 24.07 13.69 1.69
C ARG A 144 23.72 13.46 3.14
N ILE A 145 22.80 12.54 3.39
CA ILE A 145 22.39 12.15 4.74
C ILE A 145 23.25 10.95 5.14
N ASP A 146 24.04 11.12 6.19
CA ASP A 146 24.89 10.06 6.72
C ASP A 146 24.15 9.31 7.85
N LYS A 147 23.34 10.03 8.64
CA LYS A 147 22.52 9.48 9.73
C LYS A 147 21.30 10.38 9.99
N CYS A 148 20.19 9.81 10.41
CA CYS A 148 19.05 10.54 10.96
C CYS A 148 18.60 9.89 12.26
N ASP A 149 18.66 10.63 13.36
CA ASP A 149 18.19 10.20 14.67
C ASP A 149 16.80 10.75 14.94
N PHE A 150 15.92 9.92 15.49
CA PHE A 150 14.59 10.31 15.96
C PHE A 150 14.53 10.13 17.48
N LYS A 151 14.03 11.14 18.18
CA LYS A 151 13.95 11.21 19.64
C LYS A 151 12.57 11.71 20.07
N ASN A 152 12.24 11.48 21.34
CA ASN A 152 11.05 12.03 21.98
C ASN A 152 9.74 11.74 21.21
N GLU A 153 9.64 10.55 20.62
CA GLU A 153 8.44 10.14 19.91
C GLU A 153 7.30 9.89 20.89
N LYS A 154 6.21 10.64 20.72
CA LYS A 154 5.05 10.59 21.60
C LYS A 154 3.75 10.73 20.82
N SER A 155 2.72 10.01 21.24
CA SER A 155 1.35 10.22 20.76
C SER A 155 0.80 11.51 21.37
N ILE A 156 0.21 12.36 20.54
CA ILE A 156 -0.37 13.65 20.93
C ILE A 156 -1.87 13.69 20.59
N GLN A 157 -2.65 14.44 21.36
CA GLN A 157 -4.08 14.64 21.06
C GLN A 157 -4.29 15.85 20.14
N THR A 158 -3.51 16.90 20.36
CA THR A 158 -3.55 18.18 19.64
C THR A 158 -2.17 18.51 19.08
N PHE A 159 -2.12 19.32 18.01
CA PHE A 159 -0.86 19.85 17.50
C PHE A 159 -0.42 21.05 18.34
N GLU A 160 0.84 21.07 18.74
CA GLU A 160 1.47 22.21 19.42
C GLU A 160 1.75 23.34 18.42
N TYR A 161 2.00 22.98 17.15
CA TYR A 161 2.34 23.93 16.10
C TYR A 161 1.18 24.17 15.13
N LYS A 162 1.00 25.43 14.71
CA LYS A 162 0.00 25.82 13.69
C LYS A 162 0.49 25.62 12.25
N SER A 163 1.80 25.62 12.03
CA SER A 163 2.43 25.51 10.71
C SER A 163 3.86 24.99 10.82
N PHE A 164 4.47 24.66 9.68
CA PHE A 164 5.88 24.25 9.63
C PHE A 164 6.80 25.45 9.37
N LYS A 165 7.67 25.78 10.32
CA LYS A 165 8.55 26.98 10.26
C LYS A 165 10.02 26.62 10.07
N ILE A 166 10.77 27.52 9.41
CA ILE A 166 12.23 27.47 9.39
C ILE A 166 12.72 28.42 10.49
N SER A 167 13.51 27.89 11.41
CA SER A 167 14.15 28.65 12.49
C SER A 167 15.60 28.97 12.12
N HIS A 168 16.05 30.14 12.56
CA HIS A 168 17.37 30.72 12.31
C HIS A 168 18.26 30.58 13.53
#